data_AF-A0A0G4EU13-F1
#
_entry.id   AF-A0A0G4EU13-F1
#
_cell.length_a   1.000
_cell.length_b   1.000
_cell.length_c   1.000
_cell.angle_alpha   90.00
_cell.angle_beta   90.00
_cell.angle_gamma   90.00
#
_symmetry.space_group_name_H-M   'P 1'
#
loop_
_entity.id
_entity.type
_entity.pdbx_description
1 polymer ?
#
loop_
_entity_poly.entity_id
_entity_poly.type
_entity_poly.pdbx_seq_one_letter_code
_entity_poly.pdbx_strand_id
1 'polypeptide(L)'
;MNYNEMWEFLPHFKLISSFWQNMRALLAPAGTIIVDTIPAFFEGKACHCNRPLSNTVCSRPIRLGVEICWLRDFQALSLLFDYFIHLVEKEGLRLIQPVFLDDTGKMGIKLQRVD
;
A
#
# COMPACT_ATOMS: atom_id res chain seq x y z
N MET A 1 9.74 -16.27 7.89
CA MET A 1 9.78 -14.93 8.49
C MET A 1 10.19 -15.08 9.93
N ASN A 2 11.27 -14.41 10.34
CA ASN A 2 11.69 -14.41 11.73
C ASN A 2 10.81 -13.39 12.47
N TYR A 3 10.23 -13.77 13.62
CA TYR A 3 9.26 -12.94 14.34
C TYR A 3 9.82 -11.55 14.71
N ASN A 4 11.14 -11.42 14.83
CA ASN A 4 11.81 -10.18 15.21
C ASN A 4 11.65 -9.04 14.19
N GLU A 5 11.61 -9.33 12.88
CA GLU A 5 11.44 -8.30 11.83
C GLU A 5 10.02 -7.71 11.83
N MET A 6 9.04 -8.50 12.25
CA MET A 6 7.64 -8.09 12.34
C MET A 6 7.39 -7.12 13.51
N TRP A 7 8.17 -7.25 14.59
CA TRP A 7 8.06 -6.42 15.78
C TRP A 7 8.75 -5.05 15.64
N GLU A 8 9.80 -4.92 14.82
CA GLU A 8 10.36 -3.61 14.45
C GLU A 8 9.43 -2.78 13.56
N PHE A 9 8.51 -3.44 12.85
CA PHE A 9 7.52 -2.80 11.98
C PHE A 9 6.36 -2.13 12.75
N LEU A 10 5.97 -2.69 13.88
CA LEU A 10 4.79 -2.26 14.65
C LEU A 10 4.93 -0.85 15.29
N PRO A 11 6.10 -0.43 15.80
CA PRO A 11 6.31 0.94 16.31
C PRO A 11 6.17 2.01 15.22
N HIS A 12 6.67 1.75 14.01
CA HIS A 12 6.44 2.64 12.86
C HIS A 12 4.95 2.74 12.49
N PHE A 13 4.14 1.74 12.86
CA PHE A 13 2.69 1.73 12.66
C PHE A 13 1.86 2.50 13.69
N LYS A 14 2.33 2.67 14.93
CA LYS A 14 1.61 3.52 15.91
C LYS A 14 1.62 5.01 15.55
N LEU A 15 2.62 5.45 14.79
CA LEU A 15 2.67 6.78 14.17
C LEU A 15 1.68 6.94 12.99
N ILE A 16 1.09 5.85 12.51
CA ILE A 16 0.28 5.81 11.28
C ILE A 16 -1.22 6.04 11.57
N SER A 17 -1.75 5.66 12.73
CA SER A 17 -3.20 5.84 13.01
C SER A 17 -3.61 7.30 13.17
N SER A 18 -2.89 8.09 13.96
CA SER A 18 -3.20 9.53 14.15
C SER A 18 -3.05 10.31 12.84
N PHE A 19 -2.09 9.95 12.01
CA PHE A 19 -1.96 10.49 10.66
C PHE A 19 -3.21 10.23 9.83
N TRP A 20 -3.68 8.98 9.74
CA TRP A 20 -4.88 8.66 8.97
C TRP A 20 -6.16 9.26 9.54
N GLN A 21 -6.26 9.38 10.87
CA GLN A 21 -7.37 10.07 11.53
C GLN A 21 -7.42 11.55 11.14
N ASN A 22 -6.27 12.22 11.16
CA ASN A 22 -6.16 13.62 10.72
C ASN A 22 -6.50 13.76 9.23
N MET A 23 -5.99 12.87 8.39
CA MET A 23 -6.32 12.87 6.96
C MET A 23 -7.82 12.68 6.72
N ARG A 24 -8.47 11.75 7.43
CA ARG A 24 -9.93 11.57 7.37
C ARG A 24 -10.67 12.84 7.81
N ALA A 25 -10.26 13.47 8.90
CA ALA A 25 -10.91 14.67 9.43
C ALA A 25 -10.87 15.84 8.43
N LEU A 26 -9.82 15.92 7.61
CA LEU A 26 -9.67 16.95 6.57
C LEU A 26 -10.45 16.68 5.29
N LEU A 27 -10.91 15.44 5.07
CA LEU A 27 -11.66 15.08 3.87
C LEU A 27 -13.15 15.35 4.05
N ALA A 28 -13.79 15.95 3.05
CA ALA A 28 -15.26 15.97 2.99
C ALA A 28 -15.82 14.53 2.92
N PRO A 29 -17.10 14.31 3.28
CA PRO A 29 -17.76 13.02 3.08
C PRO A 29 -17.59 12.52 1.63
N ALA A 30 -17.26 11.24 1.47
CA ALA A 30 -16.88 10.60 0.19
C ALA A 30 -15.65 11.21 -0.52
N GLY A 31 -14.96 12.16 0.10
CA GLY A 31 -13.73 12.77 -0.39
C GLY A 31 -12.61 11.74 -0.53
N THR A 32 -11.71 11.98 -1.49
CA THR A 32 -10.65 11.04 -1.85
C THR A 32 -9.28 11.68 -1.74
N ILE A 33 -8.29 10.89 -1.34
CA ILE A 33 -6.86 11.25 -1.38
C ILE A 33 -6.09 10.24 -2.22
N ILE A 34 -5.04 10.73 -2.85
CA ILE A 34 -4.01 9.91 -3.48
C ILE A 34 -2.78 10.01 -2.59
N VAL A 35 -2.28 8.86 -2.15
CA VAL A 35 -1.04 8.75 -1.40
C VAL A 35 0.00 8.19 -2.36
N ASP A 36 0.91 9.06 -2.79
CA ASP A 36 1.99 8.75 -3.73
C ASP A 36 3.26 8.21 -3.06
N THR A 37 3.36 8.42 -1.75
CA THR A 37 4.50 8.04 -0.94
C THR A 37 4.06 6.97 0.05
N ILE A 38 3.91 5.75 -0.44
CA ILE A 38 3.78 4.58 0.42
C ILE A 38 5.18 4.16 0.93
N PRO A 39 5.27 3.50 2.09
CA PRO A 39 6.55 2.98 2.58
C PRO A 39 7.34 2.24 1.50
N ALA A 40 8.66 2.46 1.43
CA ALA A 40 9.52 2.00 0.33
C ALA A 40 9.51 0.48 0.11
N PHE A 41 9.19 -0.31 1.14
CA PHE A 41 9.04 -1.76 1.00
C PHE A 41 7.70 -2.20 0.37
N PHE A 42 6.77 -1.27 0.19
CA PHE A 42 5.60 -1.43 -0.69
C PHE A 42 5.85 -0.83 -2.08
N GLU A 43 7.09 -0.52 -2.42
CA GLU A 43 7.44 -0.06 -3.76
C GLU A 43 7.26 -1.22 -4.75
N GLY A 44 6.17 -1.14 -5.51
CA GLY A 44 5.82 -2.04 -6.57
C GLY A 44 5.52 -1.27 -7.85
N LYS A 45 5.53 -1.98 -8.98
CA LYS A 45 5.17 -1.42 -10.28
C LYS A 45 4.04 -2.23 -10.91
N ALA A 46 3.17 -1.56 -11.67
CA ALA A 46 2.25 -2.25 -12.56
C ALA A 46 3.06 -3.13 -13.50
N CYS A 47 2.65 -4.39 -13.64
CA CYS A 47 3.24 -5.28 -14.64
C CYS A 47 2.24 -6.36 -15.03
N HIS A 48 2.68 -7.25 -15.93
CA HIS A 48 1.96 -8.48 -16.21
C HIS A 48 2.75 -9.66 -15.67
N CYS A 49 2.12 -10.54 -14.89
CA CYS A 49 2.82 -11.69 -14.29
C CYS A 49 3.30 -12.70 -15.33
N ASN A 50 2.75 -12.67 -16.55
CA ASN A 50 3.26 -13.46 -17.68
C ASN A 50 4.59 -12.92 -18.27
N ARG A 51 4.95 -11.67 -17.95
CA ARG A 51 6.17 -10.97 -18.38
C ARG A 51 6.65 -10.05 -17.25
N PRO A 52 7.14 -10.62 -16.13
CA PRO A 52 7.53 -9.83 -14.97
C PRO A 52 8.74 -8.94 -15.28
N LEU A 53 8.85 -7.82 -14.58
CA LEU A 53 10.00 -6.94 -14.69
C LEU A 53 11.27 -7.61 -14.12
N SER A 54 12.43 -7.26 -14.65
CA SER A 54 13.71 -7.78 -14.14
C SER A 54 13.89 -7.44 -12.66
N ASN A 55 14.47 -8.37 -11.88
CA ASN A 55 14.68 -8.26 -10.43
C ASN A 55 13.41 -8.02 -9.60
N THR A 56 12.24 -8.40 -10.12
CA THR A 56 10.98 -8.33 -9.37
C THR A 56 10.38 -9.71 -9.14
N VAL A 57 9.42 -9.77 -8.22
CA VAL A 57 8.51 -10.89 -8.07
C VAL A 57 7.10 -10.40 -8.31
N CYS A 58 6.42 -10.99 -9.30
CA CYS A 58 5.04 -10.63 -9.59
C CYS A 58 4.07 -11.35 -8.65
N SER A 59 3.08 -10.62 -8.16
CA SER A 59 1.92 -11.20 -7.48
C SER A 59 0.65 -10.43 -7.84
N ARG A 60 -0.50 -11.03 -7.53
CA ARG A 60 -1.81 -10.41 -7.73
C ARG A 60 -2.52 -10.28 -6.38
N PRO A 61 -2.29 -9.18 -5.64
CA PRO A 61 -2.96 -8.94 -4.37
C PRO A 61 -4.47 -8.84 -4.58
N ILE A 62 -5.24 -9.62 -3.81
CA ILE A 62 -6.70 -9.74 -3.98
C ILE A 62 -7.38 -8.37 -3.89
N ARG A 63 -6.94 -7.53 -2.95
CA ARG A 63 -7.51 -6.19 -2.70
C ARG A 63 -7.22 -5.17 -3.79
N LEU A 64 -6.16 -5.37 -4.57
CA LEU A 64 -5.74 -4.40 -5.59
C LEU A 64 -6.30 -4.73 -6.97
N GLY A 65 -6.72 -5.98 -7.22
CA GLY A 65 -7.32 -6.41 -8.49
C GLY A 65 -6.36 -6.41 -9.69
N VAL A 66 -5.16 -5.85 -9.53
CA VAL A 66 -4.11 -5.70 -10.54
C VAL A 66 -2.89 -6.56 -10.20
N GLU A 67 -2.05 -6.81 -11.20
CA GLU A 67 -0.77 -7.50 -11.06
C GLU A 67 0.32 -6.47 -10.72
N ILE A 68 1.10 -6.76 -9.68
CA ILE A 68 2.17 -5.90 -9.17
C ILE A 68 3.48 -6.67 -9.19
N CYS A 69 4.51 -6.03 -9.74
CA CYS A 69 5.89 -6.47 -9.67
C CYS A 69 6.56 -5.79 -8.48
N TRP A 70 6.76 -6.54 -7.40
CA TRP A 70 7.44 -6.09 -6.20
C TRP A 70 8.95 -6.25 -6.37
N LEU A 71 9.72 -5.30 -5.86
CA LEU A 71 11.18 -5.46 -5.80
C LEU A 71 11.53 -6.71 -4.97
N ARG A 72 12.40 -7.56 -5.50
CA ARG A 72 12.76 -8.84 -4.87
C ARG A 72 13.29 -8.65 -3.45
N ASP A 73 14.06 -7.60 -3.22
CA ASP A 73 14.65 -7.27 -1.91
C ASP A 73 13.61 -6.98 -0.83
N PHE A 74 12.40 -6.57 -1.22
CA PHE A 74 11.29 -6.25 -0.31
C PHE A 74 10.11 -7.22 -0.41
N GLN A 75 10.24 -8.33 -1.12
CA GLN A 75 9.14 -9.26 -1.37
C GLN A 75 8.46 -9.72 -0.06
N ALA A 76 9.22 -10.07 0.97
CA ALA A 76 8.66 -10.52 2.24
C ALA A 76 7.80 -9.43 2.91
N LEU A 77 8.21 -8.17 2.79
CA LEU A 77 7.50 -7.02 3.35
C LEU A 77 6.28 -6.63 2.50
N SER A 78 6.29 -6.88 1.20
CA SER A 78 5.11 -6.68 0.34
C SER A 78 3.88 -7.49 0.81
N LEU A 79 4.10 -8.61 1.51
CA LEU A 79 3.03 -9.42 2.12
C LEU A 79 2.29 -8.68 3.24
N LEU A 80 2.90 -7.64 3.83
CA LEU A 80 2.27 -6.79 4.84
C LEU A 80 1.34 -5.73 4.23
N PHE A 81 1.26 -5.63 2.90
CA PHE A 81 0.45 -4.60 2.25
C PHE A 81 -1.04 -4.72 2.61
N ASP A 82 -1.59 -5.93 2.59
CA ASP A 82 -2.99 -6.15 2.97
C ASP A 82 -3.26 -5.80 4.44
N TYR A 83 -2.29 -6.06 5.31
CA TYR A 83 -2.35 -5.65 6.71
C TYR A 83 -2.30 -4.12 6.86
N PHE A 84 -1.45 -3.45 6.08
CA PHE A 84 -1.40 -1.99 6.03
C PHE A 84 -2.73 -1.39 5.59
N ILE A 85 -3.33 -1.90 4.51
CA ILE A 85 -4.65 -1.44 4.05
C ILE A 85 -5.71 -1.67 5.12
N HIS A 86 -5.70 -2.83 5.79
CA HIS A 86 -6.63 -3.12 6.87
C HIS A 86 -6.53 -2.11 8.03
N LEU A 87 -5.32 -1.65 8.35
CA LEU A 87 -5.12 -0.64 9.39
C LEU A 87 -5.60 0.75 8.97
N VAL A 88 -5.40 1.14 7.70
CA VAL A 88 -5.96 2.39 7.15
C VAL A 88 -7.49 2.37 7.15
N GLU A 89 -8.09 1.23 6.80
CA GLU A 89 -9.54 1.03 6.79
C GLU A 89 -10.17 1.16 8.17
N LYS A 90 -9.47 0.70 9.23
CA LYS A 90 -9.92 0.89 10.62
C LYS A 90 -10.06 2.37 11.01
N GLU A 91 -9.32 3.26 10.38
CA GLU A 91 -9.41 4.70 10.62
C GLU A 91 -10.50 5.38 9.78
N GLY A 92 -11.25 4.63 8.96
CA GLY A 92 -12.38 5.14 8.16
C GLY A 92 -11.99 5.58 6.74
N LEU A 93 -10.87 5.08 6.22
CA LEU A 93 -10.41 5.33 4.86
C LEU A 93 -10.37 4.02 4.07
N ARG A 94 -11.23 3.87 3.06
CA ARG A 94 -11.31 2.67 2.22
C ARG A 94 -10.37 2.77 1.02
N LEU A 95 -9.63 1.71 0.75
CA LEU A 95 -8.91 1.57 -0.51
C LEU A 95 -9.88 1.44 -1.68
N ILE A 96 -9.74 2.31 -2.67
CA ILE A 96 -10.54 2.28 -3.90
C ILE A 96 -9.77 1.58 -5.02
N GLN A 97 -8.50 1.95 -5.20
CA GLN A 97 -7.65 1.38 -6.24
C GLN A 97 -6.16 1.70 -5.96
N PRO A 98 -5.23 0.92 -6.53
CA PRO A 98 -3.86 1.40 -6.74
C PRO A 98 -3.85 2.56 -7.73
N VAL A 99 -2.82 3.39 -7.63
CA VAL A 99 -2.49 4.43 -8.61
C VAL A 99 -1.06 4.18 -9.06
N PHE A 100 -0.80 4.19 -10.36
CA PHE A 100 0.57 4.13 -10.87
C PHE A 100 0.95 5.52 -11.31
N LEU A 101 1.92 6.06 -10.61
CA LEU A 101 2.40 7.42 -10.74
C LEU A 101 3.62 7.38 -11.63
N ASP A 102 3.73 8.41 -12.48
CA ASP A 102 4.81 8.63 -13.43
C ASP A 102 5.08 7.51 -14.46
N ASP A 103 5.96 7.82 -15.40
CA ASP A 103 6.36 6.90 -16.49
C ASP A 103 7.17 5.70 -15.98
N THR A 104 7.65 5.74 -14.73
CA THR A 104 8.32 4.62 -14.07
C THR A 104 7.32 3.62 -13.47
N GLY A 105 6.04 3.99 -13.39
CA GLY A 105 4.94 3.15 -12.94
C GLY A 105 4.95 2.89 -11.44
N LYS A 106 5.46 3.85 -10.64
CA LYS A 106 5.57 3.72 -9.18
C LYS A 106 4.19 3.62 -8.56
N MET A 107 3.98 2.63 -7.68
CA MET A 107 2.70 2.45 -7.02
C MET A 107 2.46 3.47 -5.90
N GLY A 108 1.28 4.09 -5.93
CA GLY A 108 0.60 4.74 -4.83
C GLY A 108 -0.79 4.13 -4.63
N ILE A 109 -1.59 4.72 -3.74
CA ILE A 109 -2.94 4.24 -3.42
C ILE A 109 -3.95 5.38 -3.41
N LYS A 110 -5.17 5.10 -3.88
CA LYS A 110 -6.31 6.00 -3.75
C LYS A 110 -7.20 5.52 -2.61
N LEU A 111 -7.41 6.41 -1.64
CA LEU A 111 -8.26 6.17 -0.48
C LEU A 111 -9.49 7.08 -0.53
N GLN A 112 -10.60 6.60 0.02
CA GLN A 112 -11.85 7.35 0.15
C GLN A 112 -12.35 7.32 1.59
N ARG A 113 -12.83 8.47 2.07
CA ARG A 113 -13.57 8.58 3.34
C ARG A 113 -14.93 7.88 3.22
N VAL A 114 -15.26 6.98 4.15
CA VAL A 114 -16.46 6.10 4.06
C VAL A 114 -17.54 6.32 5.14
N ASP A 115 -17.36 7.29 6.03
CA ASP A 115 -18.35 7.69 7.04
C ASP A 115 -19.31 8.78 6.57
#